data_AF-A0A0G9K6G1-F1
#
_entry.id   AF-A0A0G9K6G1-F1
#
_cell.length_a   1.000
_cell.length_b   1.000
_cell.length_c   1.000
_cell.angle_alpha   90.00
_cell.angle_beta   90.00
_cell.angle_gamma   90.00
#
_symmetry.space_group_name_H-M   'P 1'
#
loop_
_entity.id
_entity.type
_entity.pdbx_description
1 polymer ?
#
loop_
_entity_poly.entity_id
_entity_poly.type
_entity_poly.pdbx_seq_one_letter_code
_entity_poly.pdbx_strand_id
1 'polypeptide(L)'
;MSSWQTSWTAHIINGINKELMLKFDGDEAKIMKYLEDEKLFDLGHGGITADRCYSALVKDGDKYKSQAYIKAFKKETTEVVDALEEFADKLIELEDEIYNQKWDYVLYIQALIKAFSEDRTNELVSKWADVDRAWMKIKTPIQIGHPLEYYEDHFRKAVALEWDIRLTNPKFAQNDHRVNKIKSAFSKIYSSFEANEGYKKIYDFSFKSLDKVQLYVGRPALFFGAELNGLFSAQVVPNDEVVSLEEGKKIFAFSDEILQTSRAKPFLKLSREIFGQELLTRDRMFLFNETTSWHQVYDISTVGHEYGHILWCDDETESVMNKTGNFKNIEEFKATTGGLISYLLDEDTDELHLKEQVLIDLVKRSVGLIGWMEVDEVQPYYCEGLIHLSGLFESGVLSWNDENKKLNIDISDVKFEALKAWYITNYTALAKHYLDKKDATQFLNNYATKKEKYFMPNDETINSFVKYYFKRYQEIGQELDTEDKKSNYIK
;
A
#
# COMPACT_ATOMS: atom_id res chain seq x y z
N MET A 1 -21.43 -1.15 -12.10
CA MET A 1 -20.86 0.20 -11.90
C MET A 1 -21.99 1.19 -11.67
N SER A 2 -21.83 2.15 -10.75
CA SER A 2 -22.80 3.24 -10.57
C SER A 2 -22.86 4.12 -11.83
N SER A 3 -23.93 4.93 -11.96
CA SER A 3 -24.05 5.91 -13.05
C SER A 3 -22.83 6.83 -13.08
N TRP A 4 -22.45 7.36 -11.91
CA TRP A 4 -21.33 8.29 -11.81
C TRP A 4 -19.98 7.66 -12.14
N GLN A 5 -19.67 6.46 -11.62
CA GLN A 5 -18.39 5.79 -11.96
C GLN A 5 -18.27 5.57 -13.47
N THR A 6 -19.38 5.24 -14.13
CA THR A 6 -19.41 5.04 -15.59
C THR A 6 -19.11 6.35 -16.32
N SER A 7 -19.77 7.46 -15.93
CA SER A 7 -19.52 8.80 -16.49
C SER A 7 -18.09 9.28 -16.23
N TRP A 8 -17.59 9.08 -15.01
CA TRP A 8 -16.24 9.46 -14.58
C TRP A 8 -15.17 8.70 -15.40
N THR A 9 -15.32 7.38 -15.51
CA THR A 9 -14.41 6.52 -16.29
C THR A 9 -14.44 6.86 -17.78
N ALA A 10 -15.64 7.13 -18.34
CA ALA A 10 -15.77 7.52 -19.73
C ALA A 10 -15.07 8.86 -20.02
N HIS A 11 -15.24 9.82 -19.11
CA HIS A 11 -14.73 11.18 -19.28
C HIS A 11 -13.21 11.28 -19.06
N ILE A 12 -12.71 10.76 -17.94
CA ILE A 12 -11.30 10.94 -17.53
C ILE A 12 -10.42 9.87 -18.19
N ILE A 13 -10.69 8.60 -17.88
CA ILE A 13 -9.82 7.48 -18.27
C ILE A 13 -9.89 7.23 -19.78
N ASN A 14 -11.10 7.12 -20.32
CA ASN A 14 -11.31 6.83 -21.73
C ASN A 14 -11.34 8.06 -22.63
N GLY A 15 -11.46 9.26 -22.05
CA GLY A 15 -11.47 10.54 -22.76
C GLY A 15 -10.16 11.29 -22.55
N ILE A 16 -10.12 12.15 -21.53
CA ILE A 16 -9.03 13.10 -21.26
C ILE A 16 -7.65 12.45 -21.31
N ASN A 17 -7.45 11.30 -20.66
CA ASN A 17 -6.12 10.66 -20.61
C ASN A 17 -5.65 10.23 -22.00
N LYS A 18 -6.54 9.64 -22.81
CA LYS A 18 -6.23 9.27 -24.20
C LYS A 18 -5.99 10.48 -25.08
N GLU A 19 -6.76 11.55 -24.89
CA GLU A 19 -6.61 12.79 -25.65
C GLU A 19 -5.28 13.49 -25.35
N LEU A 20 -4.88 13.57 -24.07
CA LEU A 20 -3.59 14.12 -23.67
C LEU A 20 -2.45 13.29 -24.27
N MET A 21 -2.53 11.96 -24.20
CA MET A 21 -1.55 11.08 -24.85
C MET A 21 -1.44 11.34 -26.35
N LEU A 22 -2.56 11.45 -27.06
CA LEU A 22 -2.56 11.75 -28.49
C LEU A 22 -2.02 13.15 -28.80
N LYS A 23 -2.37 14.16 -27.98
CA LYS A 23 -1.94 15.56 -28.17
C LYS A 23 -0.42 15.74 -28.06
N PHE A 24 0.25 14.87 -27.30
CA PHE A 24 1.68 14.96 -27.02
C PHE A 24 2.46 13.73 -27.52
N ASP A 25 1.93 12.98 -28.48
CA ASP A 25 2.59 11.82 -29.11
C ASP A 25 3.10 10.77 -28.09
N GLY A 26 2.38 10.62 -26.97
CA GLY A 26 2.75 9.72 -25.88
C GLY A 26 3.86 10.23 -24.96
N ASP A 27 4.29 11.50 -25.07
CA ASP A 27 5.31 12.11 -24.24
C ASP A 27 4.72 12.61 -22.90
N GLU A 28 4.74 11.74 -21.88
CA GLU A 28 4.19 12.03 -20.56
C GLU A 28 4.84 13.25 -19.89
N ALA A 29 6.13 13.49 -20.12
CA ALA A 29 6.84 14.65 -19.55
C ALA A 29 6.29 15.97 -20.12
N LYS A 30 5.95 15.99 -21.43
CA LYS A 30 5.28 17.15 -22.04
C LYS A 30 3.84 17.31 -21.53
N ILE A 31 3.13 16.22 -21.29
CA ILE A 31 1.77 16.27 -20.70
C ILE A 31 1.82 16.92 -19.33
N MET A 32 2.68 16.42 -18.44
CA MET A 32 2.82 16.98 -17.08
C MET A 32 3.21 18.45 -17.10
N LYS A 33 4.20 18.82 -17.92
CA LYS A 33 4.60 20.22 -18.09
C LYS A 33 3.45 21.10 -18.59
N TYR A 34 2.65 20.61 -19.55
CA TYR A 34 1.48 21.33 -20.04
C TYR A 34 0.44 21.56 -18.93
N LEU A 35 0.18 20.55 -18.10
CA LEU A 35 -0.74 20.66 -16.98
C LEU A 35 -0.24 21.67 -15.93
N GLU A 36 1.06 21.72 -15.68
CA GLU A 36 1.70 22.70 -14.79
C GLU A 36 1.62 24.13 -15.37
N ASP A 37 2.07 24.32 -16.61
CA ASP A 37 2.16 25.62 -17.29
C ASP A 37 0.76 26.28 -17.43
N GLU A 38 -0.28 25.49 -17.74
CA GLU A 38 -1.66 25.96 -17.85
C GLU A 38 -2.41 25.95 -16.50
N LYS A 39 -1.74 25.63 -15.38
CA LYS A 39 -2.32 25.61 -14.02
C LYS A 39 -3.58 24.76 -13.91
N LEU A 40 -3.49 23.54 -14.42
CA LEU A 40 -4.61 22.61 -14.52
C LEU A 40 -4.74 21.66 -13.34
N PHE A 41 -3.82 21.69 -12.37
CA PHE A 41 -3.96 20.96 -11.11
C PHE A 41 -4.77 21.74 -10.07
N ASP A 42 -5.34 21.04 -9.11
CA ASP A 42 -5.95 21.69 -7.95
C ASP A 42 -4.87 22.24 -7.01
N LEU A 43 -5.23 23.27 -6.24
CA LEU A 43 -4.34 23.85 -5.24
C LEU A 43 -4.63 23.23 -3.87
N GLY A 44 -3.57 22.86 -3.17
CA GLY A 44 -3.61 22.30 -1.83
C GLY A 44 -3.31 23.34 -0.74
N HIS A 45 -2.88 22.83 0.41
CA HIS A 45 -2.57 23.64 1.59
C HIS A 45 -1.52 24.71 1.29
N GLY A 46 -1.78 25.96 1.67
CA GLY A 46 -0.84 27.07 1.43
C GLY A 46 -0.75 27.54 -0.04
N GLY A 47 -1.64 27.08 -0.92
CA GLY A 47 -1.73 27.54 -2.31
C GLY A 47 -0.70 26.94 -3.26
N ILE A 48 -0.01 25.88 -2.84
CA ILE A 48 0.85 25.06 -3.71
C ILE A 48 0.00 24.05 -4.49
N THR A 49 0.52 23.54 -5.60
CA THR A 49 -0.11 22.44 -6.34
C THR A 49 -0.31 21.23 -5.43
N ALA A 50 -1.54 20.70 -5.40
CA ALA A 50 -1.85 19.51 -4.63
C ALA A 50 -1.28 18.24 -5.28
N ASP A 51 -1.12 17.19 -4.48
CA ASP A 51 -0.70 15.87 -4.94
C ASP A 51 -1.82 15.07 -5.64
N ARG A 52 -3.08 15.50 -5.50
CA ARG A 52 -4.29 14.92 -6.08
C ARG A 52 -5.29 16.01 -6.49
N CYS A 53 -6.27 15.67 -7.33
CA CYS A 53 -7.34 16.58 -7.74
C CYS A 53 -8.72 16.03 -7.35
N TYR A 54 -9.65 16.90 -6.96
CA TYR A 54 -11.07 16.58 -6.75
C TYR A 54 -11.94 17.22 -7.84
N SER A 55 -11.36 17.35 -9.02
CA SER A 55 -11.89 18.06 -10.18
C SER A 55 -11.54 17.31 -11.46
N ALA A 56 -12.30 17.55 -12.53
CA ALA A 56 -12.05 16.98 -13.85
C ALA A 56 -11.62 18.07 -14.83
N LEU A 57 -10.81 17.71 -15.84
CA LEU A 57 -10.61 18.57 -16.99
C LEU A 57 -11.84 18.55 -17.87
N VAL A 58 -12.28 19.72 -18.28
CA VAL A 58 -13.30 19.88 -19.32
C VAL A 58 -12.73 20.70 -20.47
N LYS A 59 -13.17 20.40 -21.69
CA LYS A 59 -12.75 21.17 -22.87
C LYS A 59 -13.34 22.57 -22.83
N ASP A 60 -12.52 23.53 -23.21
CA ASP A 60 -12.88 24.93 -23.42
C ASP A 60 -12.23 25.40 -24.73
N GLY A 61 -12.93 25.13 -25.84
CA GLY A 61 -12.35 25.22 -27.19
C GLY A 61 -11.22 24.21 -27.38
N ASP A 62 -10.04 24.70 -27.80
CA ASP A 62 -8.82 23.90 -27.98
C ASP A 62 -8.00 23.72 -26.69
N LYS A 63 -8.47 24.33 -25.59
CA LYS A 63 -7.84 24.28 -24.27
C LYS A 63 -8.64 23.40 -23.31
N TYR A 64 -8.04 23.13 -22.15
CA TYR A 64 -8.69 22.50 -21.02
C TYR A 64 -8.83 23.51 -19.89
N LYS A 65 -9.83 23.31 -19.02
CA LYS A 65 -9.93 23.95 -17.72
C LYS A 65 -10.26 22.92 -16.65
N SER A 66 -9.78 23.16 -15.43
CA SER A 66 -10.18 22.39 -14.26
C SER A 66 -11.58 22.79 -13.81
N GLN A 67 -12.43 21.81 -13.53
CA GLN A 67 -13.79 22.02 -13.06
C GLN A 67 -14.15 21.02 -11.96
N ALA A 68 -14.62 21.52 -10.82
CA ALA A 68 -15.06 20.70 -9.69
C ALA A 68 -16.11 19.68 -10.12
N TYR A 69 -16.16 18.52 -9.46
CA TYR A 69 -17.06 17.43 -9.83
C TYR A 69 -18.54 17.85 -9.85
N ILE A 70 -19.00 18.70 -8.93
CA ILE A 70 -20.39 19.24 -8.93
C ILE A 70 -20.77 19.98 -10.20
N LYS A 71 -19.78 20.44 -10.97
CA LYS A 71 -19.99 21.09 -12.26
C LYS A 71 -19.71 20.14 -13.44
N ALA A 72 -18.66 19.33 -13.37
CA ALA A 72 -18.27 18.41 -14.43
C ALA A 72 -19.23 17.22 -14.57
N PHE A 73 -19.76 16.73 -13.46
CA PHE A 73 -20.71 15.60 -13.35
C PHE A 73 -21.97 16.06 -12.61
N LYS A 74 -22.53 17.20 -13.04
CA LYS A 74 -23.54 17.94 -12.28
C LYS A 74 -24.70 17.07 -11.81
N LYS A 75 -25.26 16.24 -12.69
CA LYS A 75 -26.41 15.41 -12.35
C LYS A 75 -26.04 14.42 -11.26
N GLU A 76 -24.97 13.66 -11.48
CA GLU A 76 -24.53 12.58 -10.62
C GLU A 76 -24.06 13.08 -9.25
N THR A 77 -23.27 14.17 -9.20
CA THR A 77 -22.83 14.74 -7.92
C THR A 77 -23.98 15.38 -7.15
N THR A 78 -24.97 15.99 -7.82
CA THR A 78 -26.18 16.50 -7.13
C THR A 78 -26.97 15.36 -6.49
N GLU A 79 -27.16 14.25 -7.20
CA GLU A 79 -27.84 13.06 -6.66
C GLU A 79 -27.12 12.51 -5.40
N VAL A 80 -25.78 12.58 -5.35
CA VAL A 80 -25.01 12.20 -4.16
C VAL A 80 -25.21 13.19 -3.01
N VAL A 81 -25.18 14.49 -3.28
CA VAL A 81 -25.43 15.53 -2.26
C VAL A 81 -26.82 15.35 -1.65
N ASP A 82 -27.86 15.21 -2.48
CA ASP A 82 -29.25 15.01 -2.02
C ASP A 82 -29.37 13.75 -1.14
N ALA A 83 -28.71 12.65 -1.53
CA ALA A 83 -28.71 11.41 -0.75
C ALA A 83 -27.97 11.54 0.59
N LEU A 84 -26.87 12.30 0.63
CA LEU A 84 -26.13 12.55 1.87
C LEU A 84 -26.90 13.48 2.81
N GLU A 85 -27.62 14.48 2.30
CA GLU A 85 -28.50 15.34 3.09
C GLU A 85 -29.62 14.51 3.74
N GLU A 86 -30.31 13.66 2.97
CA GLU A 86 -31.33 12.75 3.52
C GLU A 86 -30.74 11.78 4.55
N PHE A 87 -29.52 11.30 4.31
CA PHE A 87 -28.83 10.42 5.26
C PHE A 87 -28.48 11.14 6.57
N ALA A 88 -27.98 12.38 6.49
CA ALA A 88 -27.67 13.19 7.66
C ALA A 88 -28.92 13.46 8.52
N ASP A 89 -30.04 13.82 7.89
CA ASP A 89 -31.32 14.07 8.57
C ASP A 89 -31.80 12.82 9.30
N LYS A 90 -31.78 11.66 8.63
CA LYS A 90 -32.15 10.37 9.25
C LYS A 90 -31.23 10.01 10.41
N LEU A 91 -29.93 10.27 10.29
CA LEU A 91 -28.96 9.92 11.31
C LEU A 91 -29.13 10.74 12.59
N ILE A 92 -29.55 12.02 12.48
CA ILE A 92 -29.81 12.89 13.62
C ILE A 92 -30.94 12.35 14.51
N GLU A 93 -31.97 11.77 13.91
CA GLU A 93 -33.15 11.22 14.59
C GLU A 93 -32.89 9.88 15.31
N LEU A 94 -31.76 9.23 15.02
CA LEU A 94 -31.37 7.98 15.68
C LEU A 94 -30.62 8.27 16.99
N GLU A 95 -30.61 7.31 17.90
CA GLU A 95 -29.80 7.38 19.12
C GLU A 95 -28.59 6.45 19.03
N ASP A 96 -27.49 6.87 19.64
CA ASP A 96 -26.26 6.08 19.77
C ASP A 96 -25.89 5.96 21.25
N GLU A 97 -26.47 4.96 21.89
CA GLU A 97 -26.21 4.64 23.30
C GLU A 97 -24.99 3.73 23.47
N ILE A 98 -24.47 3.16 22.38
CA ILE A 98 -23.39 2.16 22.43
C ILE A 98 -22.02 2.85 22.35
N TYR A 99 -21.82 3.70 21.34
CA TYR A 99 -20.51 4.31 21.08
C TYR A 99 -20.45 5.80 21.41
N ASN A 100 -21.61 6.46 21.55
CA ASN A 100 -21.73 7.90 21.82
C ASN A 100 -20.97 8.78 20.80
N GLN A 101 -20.93 8.36 19.52
CA GLN A 101 -20.26 9.04 18.41
C GLN A 101 -21.20 9.43 17.27
N LYS A 102 -22.54 9.36 17.47
CA LYS A 102 -23.55 9.88 16.51
C LYS A 102 -23.15 11.21 15.89
N TRP A 103 -22.76 12.17 16.71
CA TRP A 103 -22.43 13.52 16.24
C TRP A 103 -21.14 13.57 15.43
N ASP A 104 -20.17 12.70 15.68
CA ASP A 104 -18.96 12.60 14.84
C ASP A 104 -19.32 12.09 13.44
N TYR A 105 -20.23 11.11 13.33
CA TYR A 105 -20.78 10.71 12.03
C TYR A 105 -21.56 11.83 11.35
N VAL A 106 -22.45 12.54 12.06
CA VAL A 106 -23.22 13.64 11.49
C VAL A 106 -22.27 14.74 10.96
N LEU A 107 -21.23 15.10 11.71
CA LEU A 107 -20.23 16.07 11.28
C LEU A 107 -19.45 15.59 10.05
N TYR A 108 -19.11 14.32 9.98
CA TYR A 108 -18.45 13.71 8.82
C TYR A 108 -19.35 13.76 7.57
N ILE A 109 -20.62 13.35 7.67
CA ILE A 109 -21.56 13.43 6.55
C ILE A 109 -21.78 14.88 6.11
N GLN A 110 -21.87 15.83 7.06
CA GLN A 110 -21.95 17.26 6.74
C GLN A 110 -20.69 17.79 6.04
N ALA A 111 -19.50 17.29 6.40
CA ALA A 111 -18.27 17.63 5.71
C ALA A 111 -18.28 17.10 4.27
N LEU A 112 -18.75 15.86 4.05
CA LEU A 112 -18.91 15.28 2.72
C LEU A 112 -19.86 16.11 1.85
N ILE A 113 -21.03 16.48 2.38
CA ILE A 113 -22.00 17.34 1.66
C ILE A 113 -21.31 18.64 1.19
N LYS A 114 -20.56 19.29 2.07
CA LYS A 114 -19.83 20.52 1.73
C LYS A 114 -18.75 20.27 0.68
N ALA A 115 -17.99 19.18 0.79
CA ALA A 115 -16.92 18.86 -0.16
C ALA A 115 -17.47 18.53 -1.55
N PHE A 116 -18.53 17.72 -1.63
CA PHE A 116 -19.20 17.42 -2.89
C PHE A 116 -19.92 18.62 -3.50
N SER A 117 -20.37 19.59 -2.69
CA SER A 117 -21.04 20.80 -3.17
C SER A 117 -20.08 21.93 -3.55
N GLU A 118 -18.79 21.83 -3.20
CA GLU A 118 -17.81 22.88 -3.48
C GLU A 118 -17.55 22.99 -4.99
N ASP A 119 -17.68 24.20 -5.51
CA ASP A 119 -17.66 24.46 -6.94
C ASP A 119 -16.43 25.29 -7.39
N ARG A 120 -15.59 25.69 -6.43
CA ARG A 120 -14.33 26.42 -6.60
C ARG A 120 -13.15 25.46 -6.47
N THR A 121 -12.41 25.27 -7.55
CA THR A 121 -11.32 24.27 -7.61
C THR A 121 -10.17 24.55 -6.64
N ASN A 122 -9.94 25.82 -6.27
CA ASN A 122 -8.90 26.22 -5.33
C ASN A 122 -9.28 25.96 -3.85
N GLU A 123 -10.51 25.54 -3.56
CA GLU A 123 -11.00 25.24 -2.20
C GLU A 123 -11.21 23.74 -1.98
N LEU A 124 -11.26 22.94 -3.06
CA LEU A 124 -11.62 21.53 -3.01
C LEU A 124 -10.75 20.73 -2.03
N VAL A 125 -9.44 20.84 -2.14
CA VAL A 125 -8.51 20.10 -1.28
C VAL A 125 -8.71 20.47 0.19
N SER A 126 -8.95 21.74 0.50
CA SER A 126 -9.27 22.15 1.88
C SER A 126 -10.58 21.55 2.37
N LYS A 127 -11.60 21.41 1.52
CA LYS A 127 -12.88 20.79 1.91
C LYS A 127 -12.77 19.29 2.13
N TRP A 128 -12.00 18.60 1.30
CA TRP A 128 -11.73 17.18 1.49
C TRP A 128 -10.83 16.91 2.71
N ALA A 129 -9.88 17.81 3.01
CA ALA A 129 -9.14 17.73 4.27
C ALA A 129 -10.07 17.88 5.51
N ASP A 130 -11.14 18.68 5.42
CA ASP A 130 -12.14 18.76 6.49
C ASP A 130 -12.95 17.46 6.63
N VAL A 131 -13.20 16.75 5.52
CA VAL A 131 -13.80 15.40 5.52
C VAL A 131 -12.89 14.44 6.27
N ASP A 132 -11.60 14.40 5.92
CA ASP A 132 -10.61 13.54 6.58
C ASP A 132 -10.54 13.81 8.08
N ARG A 133 -10.45 15.09 8.50
CA ARG A 133 -10.43 15.47 9.93
C ARG A 133 -11.68 15.01 10.68
N ALA A 134 -12.86 15.17 10.07
CA ALA A 134 -14.11 14.73 10.68
C ALA A 134 -14.16 13.20 10.76
N TRP A 135 -13.73 12.51 9.71
CA TRP A 135 -13.68 11.07 9.66
C TRP A 135 -12.72 10.47 10.70
N MET A 136 -11.54 11.05 10.88
CA MET A 136 -10.53 10.60 11.85
C MET A 136 -11.03 10.58 13.29
N LYS A 137 -12.05 11.37 13.62
CA LYS A 137 -12.70 11.38 14.94
C LYS A 137 -13.61 10.18 15.17
N ILE A 138 -14.13 9.56 14.10
CA ILE A 138 -14.96 8.36 14.17
C ILE A 138 -14.07 7.15 14.48
N LYS A 139 -14.16 6.65 15.71
CA LYS A 139 -13.37 5.53 16.24
C LYS A 139 -14.15 4.21 16.35
N THR A 140 -15.43 4.20 16.00
CA THR A 140 -16.32 3.04 16.13
C THR A 140 -15.92 1.90 15.17
N PRO A 141 -16.44 0.67 15.38
CA PRO A 141 -16.18 -0.47 14.50
C PRO A 141 -16.72 -0.35 13.06
N ILE A 142 -17.62 0.60 12.80
CA ILE A 142 -18.25 0.82 11.49
C ILE A 142 -17.62 2.04 10.84
N GLN A 143 -16.88 1.84 9.76
CA GLN A 143 -16.18 2.93 9.10
C GLN A 143 -16.76 3.12 7.71
N ILE A 144 -17.13 4.35 7.35
CA ILE A 144 -17.61 4.67 6.01
C ILE A 144 -16.42 5.22 5.23
N GLY A 145 -15.97 4.50 4.21
CA GLY A 145 -14.96 5.00 3.28
C GLY A 145 -15.58 5.99 2.29
N HIS A 146 -14.79 7.01 1.96
CA HIS A 146 -15.12 8.03 0.95
C HIS A 146 -14.02 8.03 -0.12
N PRO A 147 -14.13 8.82 -1.19
CA PRO A 147 -13.09 8.92 -2.22
C PRO A 147 -11.70 9.31 -1.65
N LEU A 148 -10.73 8.37 -1.61
CA LEU A 148 -9.38 8.59 -1.07
C LEU A 148 -8.28 8.37 -2.13
N GLU A 149 -8.46 7.40 -3.02
CA GLU A 149 -7.44 6.98 -4.00
C GLU A 149 -7.62 7.60 -5.40
N TYR A 150 -6.54 7.63 -6.18
CA TYR A 150 -6.48 8.32 -7.49
C TYR A 150 -5.62 7.59 -8.53
N TYR A 151 -5.35 6.30 -8.33
CA TYR A 151 -4.45 5.51 -9.18
C TYR A 151 -4.92 5.41 -10.63
N GLU A 152 -6.23 5.52 -10.87
CA GLU A 152 -6.82 5.38 -12.19
C GLU A 152 -6.47 6.55 -13.11
N ASP A 153 -6.36 7.77 -12.58
CA ASP A 153 -6.02 8.95 -13.38
C ASP A 153 -4.51 9.18 -13.46
N HIS A 154 -3.92 8.66 -14.54
CA HIS A 154 -2.48 8.70 -14.82
C HIS A 154 -1.83 10.09 -14.76
N PHE A 155 -2.57 11.16 -15.10
CA PHE A 155 -1.95 12.49 -15.24
C PHE A 155 -2.32 13.45 -14.13
N ARG A 156 -3.61 13.68 -13.90
CA ARG A 156 -4.05 14.68 -12.92
C ARG A 156 -4.26 14.12 -11.53
N LYS A 157 -4.21 12.80 -11.37
CA LYS A 157 -4.48 12.14 -10.09
C LYS A 157 -5.84 12.58 -9.55
N ALA A 158 -6.83 12.64 -10.44
CA ALA A 158 -8.21 12.88 -10.05
C ALA A 158 -8.69 11.73 -9.16
N VAL A 159 -9.15 12.06 -7.95
CA VAL A 159 -9.61 11.09 -6.96
C VAL A 159 -10.81 10.34 -7.53
N ALA A 160 -10.68 9.02 -7.60
CA ALA A 160 -11.67 8.11 -8.14
C ALA A 160 -12.84 7.95 -7.15
N LEU A 161 -14.01 7.61 -7.68
CA LEU A 161 -15.17 7.39 -6.83
C LEU A 161 -15.05 6.01 -6.19
N GLU A 162 -14.69 5.97 -4.92
CA GLU A 162 -14.82 4.81 -4.06
C GLU A 162 -15.79 5.14 -2.92
N TRP A 163 -16.57 4.14 -2.53
CA TRP A 163 -17.53 4.28 -1.44
C TRP A 163 -17.80 2.94 -0.82
N ASP A 164 -17.50 2.81 0.47
CA ASP A 164 -17.57 1.53 1.14
C ASP A 164 -17.96 1.66 2.61
N ILE A 165 -18.40 0.53 3.17
CA ILE A 165 -18.63 0.40 4.61
C ILE A 165 -17.76 -0.74 5.11
N ARG A 166 -16.83 -0.44 6.00
CA ARG A 166 -15.92 -1.39 6.64
C ARG A 166 -16.44 -1.75 8.01
N LEU A 167 -16.46 -3.05 8.29
CA LEU A 167 -16.84 -3.58 9.58
C LEU A 167 -15.63 -4.25 10.21
N THR A 168 -15.26 -3.74 11.38
CA THR A 168 -14.23 -4.35 12.21
C THR A 168 -14.75 -5.67 12.76
N ASN A 169 -13.93 -6.72 12.68
CA ASN A 169 -14.27 -7.99 13.27
C ASN A 169 -14.00 -7.90 14.79
N PRO A 170 -15.01 -8.03 15.66
CA PRO A 170 -14.83 -7.84 17.11
C PRO A 170 -13.91 -8.89 17.74
N LYS A 171 -13.65 -10.03 17.07
CA LYS A 171 -12.68 -11.03 17.53
C LYS A 171 -11.22 -10.59 17.34
N PHE A 172 -10.98 -9.68 16.41
CA PHE A 172 -9.67 -9.10 16.10
C PHE A 172 -9.55 -7.65 16.58
N ALA A 173 -10.60 -7.10 17.21
CA ALA A 173 -10.64 -5.71 17.64
C ALA A 173 -9.63 -5.46 18.77
N GLN A 174 -8.75 -4.47 18.52
CA GLN A 174 -7.78 -3.90 19.46
C GLN A 174 -6.83 -4.90 20.11
N ASN A 175 -5.87 -5.39 19.32
CA ASN A 175 -4.63 -5.86 19.91
C ASN A 175 -3.51 -4.86 19.58
N ASP A 176 -3.19 -3.96 20.51
CA ASP A 176 -2.02 -3.06 20.42
C ASP A 176 -0.68 -3.83 20.37
N HIS A 177 -0.75 -5.15 20.39
CA HIS A 177 0.36 -6.07 20.34
C HIS A 177 1.36 -5.75 19.21
N ARG A 178 0.90 -5.61 17.96
CA ARG A 178 1.80 -5.34 16.83
C ARG A 178 2.47 -3.98 16.92
N VAL A 179 1.72 -2.91 17.23
CA VAL A 179 2.30 -1.56 17.36
C VAL A 179 3.32 -1.49 18.49
N ASN A 180 3.12 -2.22 19.58
CA ASN A 180 4.07 -2.30 20.69
C ASN A 180 5.36 -3.04 20.29
N LYS A 181 5.26 -4.16 19.57
CA LYS A 181 6.43 -4.86 19.02
C LYS A 181 7.21 -3.98 18.04
N ILE A 182 6.51 -3.22 17.20
CA ILE A 182 7.10 -2.25 16.28
C ILE A 182 7.81 -1.13 17.02
N LYS A 183 7.18 -0.51 18.02
CA LYS A 183 7.82 0.53 18.85
C LYS A 183 9.07 0.01 19.57
N SER A 184 9.02 -1.23 20.08
CA SER A 184 10.17 -1.88 20.72
C SER A 184 11.33 -2.02 19.75
N ALA A 185 11.09 -2.63 18.57
CA ALA A 185 12.11 -2.81 17.55
C ALA A 185 12.64 -1.48 16.99
N PHE A 186 11.75 -0.51 16.75
CA PHE A 186 12.09 0.84 16.31
C PHE A 186 13.05 1.52 17.30
N SER A 187 12.74 1.44 18.60
CA SER A 187 13.59 1.99 19.68
C SER A 187 14.92 1.26 19.80
N LYS A 188 14.96 -0.07 19.63
CA LYS A 188 16.22 -0.86 19.63
C LYS A 188 17.15 -0.42 18.50
N ILE A 189 16.63 -0.30 17.27
CA ILE A 189 17.42 0.17 16.12
C ILE A 189 17.89 1.62 16.34
N TYR A 190 16.99 2.52 16.75
CA TYR A 190 17.34 3.93 16.98
C TYR A 190 18.44 4.09 18.04
N SER A 191 18.36 3.32 19.13
CA SER A 191 19.34 3.34 20.23
C SER A 191 20.73 2.84 19.83
N SER A 192 20.87 2.19 18.67
CA SER A 192 22.17 1.77 18.14
C SER A 192 22.97 2.91 17.48
N PHE A 193 22.32 4.05 17.19
CA PHE A 193 22.97 5.21 16.60
C PHE A 193 23.59 6.13 17.66
N GLU A 194 24.63 6.85 17.27
CA GLU A 194 25.18 7.94 18.09
C GLU A 194 24.14 9.05 18.28
N ALA A 195 24.16 9.69 19.46
CA ALA A 195 23.23 10.75 19.79
C ALA A 195 23.33 11.91 18.80
N ASN A 196 22.20 12.22 18.13
CA ASN A 196 22.11 13.29 17.15
C ASN A 196 20.72 13.95 17.28
N GLU A 197 20.68 15.26 17.48
CA GLU A 197 19.42 15.99 17.68
C GLU A 197 18.52 15.96 16.44
N GLY A 198 19.10 15.99 15.23
CA GLY A 198 18.34 15.86 13.98
C GLY A 198 17.67 14.50 13.88
N TYR A 199 18.41 13.43 14.17
CA TYR A 199 17.85 12.08 14.18
C TYR A 199 16.76 11.93 15.24
N LYS A 200 16.96 12.53 16.42
CA LYS A 200 15.98 12.51 17.50
C LYS A 200 14.66 13.15 17.08
N LYS A 201 14.69 14.27 16.36
CA LYS A 201 13.46 14.92 15.86
C LYS A 201 12.67 14.01 14.94
N ILE A 202 13.34 13.38 13.97
CA ILE A 202 12.72 12.43 13.03
C ILE A 202 12.14 11.23 13.80
N TYR A 203 12.93 10.62 14.69
CA TYR A 203 12.49 9.50 15.52
C TYR A 203 11.28 9.87 16.39
N ASP A 204 11.35 10.97 17.15
CA ASP A 204 10.26 11.42 18.02
C ASP A 204 8.98 11.70 17.23
N PHE A 205 9.12 12.26 16.02
CA PHE A 205 8.01 12.49 15.10
C PHE A 205 7.37 11.17 14.70
N SER A 206 8.12 10.25 14.08
CA SER A 206 7.58 8.96 13.63
C SER A 206 7.02 8.14 14.80
N PHE A 207 7.69 8.15 15.96
CA PHE A 207 7.27 7.41 17.15
C PHE A 207 5.93 7.90 17.68
N LYS A 208 5.73 9.21 17.76
CA LYS A 208 4.44 9.80 18.15
C LYS A 208 3.36 9.54 17.11
N SER A 209 3.70 9.47 15.83
CA SER A 209 2.72 9.13 14.78
C SER A 209 2.16 7.71 14.96
N LEU A 210 2.96 6.77 15.48
CA LEU A 210 2.47 5.42 15.81
C LEU A 210 1.37 5.44 16.90
N ASP A 211 1.37 6.40 17.83
CA ASP A 211 0.33 6.54 18.86
C ASP A 211 -1.01 7.03 18.30
N LYS A 212 -0.99 7.66 17.12
CA LYS A 212 -2.20 8.19 16.48
C LYS A 212 -2.83 7.21 15.49
N VAL A 213 -2.22 6.05 15.28
CA VAL A 213 -2.74 5.05 14.35
C VAL A 213 -4.00 4.39 14.92
N GLN A 214 -5.02 4.25 14.07
CA GLN A 214 -6.22 3.49 14.40
C GLN A 214 -6.28 2.25 13.51
N LEU A 215 -6.13 1.06 14.09
CA LEU A 215 -6.14 -0.21 13.36
C LEU A 215 -7.54 -0.84 13.36
N TYR A 216 -8.04 -1.15 12.17
CA TYR A 216 -9.31 -1.80 11.92
C TYR A 216 -9.12 -3.09 11.13
N VAL A 217 -9.04 -4.22 11.85
CA VAL A 217 -9.01 -5.55 11.23
C VAL A 217 -10.44 -6.02 11.00
N GLY A 218 -10.80 -6.25 9.74
CA GLY A 218 -12.21 -6.47 9.41
C GLY A 218 -12.42 -6.79 7.94
N ARG A 219 -13.57 -6.38 7.42
CA ARG A 219 -13.98 -6.61 6.03
C ARG A 219 -14.81 -5.45 5.47
N PRO A 220 -14.80 -5.23 4.15
CA PRO A 220 -15.83 -4.42 3.51
C PRO A 220 -17.16 -5.17 3.58
N ALA A 221 -18.18 -4.54 4.15
CA ALA A 221 -19.56 -5.02 4.12
C ALA A 221 -20.26 -4.65 2.81
N LEU A 222 -19.93 -3.48 2.27
CA LEU A 222 -20.41 -2.93 1.01
C LEU A 222 -19.26 -2.14 0.39
N PHE A 223 -19.13 -2.15 -0.93
CA PHE A 223 -18.11 -1.41 -1.69
C PHE A 223 -18.66 -1.07 -3.08
N PHE A 224 -18.28 0.09 -3.62
CA PHE A 224 -18.82 0.62 -4.87
C PHE A 224 -17.77 1.42 -5.64
N GLY A 225 -18.06 1.69 -6.92
CA GLY A 225 -17.21 2.54 -7.75
C GLY A 225 -15.89 1.85 -8.13
N ALA A 226 -14.76 2.51 -7.87
CA ALA A 226 -13.41 2.05 -8.19
C ALA A 226 -13.08 0.69 -7.56
N GLU A 227 -13.59 0.41 -6.36
CA GLU A 227 -13.38 -0.84 -5.63
C GLU A 227 -13.96 -2.08 -6.35
N LEU A 228 -14.87 -1.89 -7.32
CA LEU A 228 -15.35 -2.98 -8.17
C LEU A 228 -14.25 -3.52 -9.11
N ASN A 229 -13.17 -2.76 -9.31
CA ASN A 229 -12.03 -3.17 -10.13
C ASN A 229 -10.97 -3.94 -9.32
N GLY A 230 -11.12 -4.02 -8.00
CA GLY A 230 -10.20 -4.69 -7.09
C GLY A 230 -10.29 -4.10 -5.70
N LEU A 231 -10.10 -4.96 -4.69
CA LEU A 231 -10.02 -4.56 -3.29
C LEU A 231 -8.59 -4.68 -2.79
N PHE A 232 -8.22 -3.79 -1.88
CA PHE A 232 -6.92 -3.79 -1.23
C PHE A 232 -6.79 -4.95 -0.22
N SER A 233 -5.55 -5.38 0.06
CA SER A 233 -5.28 -6.28 1.19
C SER A 233 -5.33 -5.55 2.53
N ALA A 234 -4.81 -4.33 2.52
CA ALA A 234 -4.92 -3.35 3.58
C ALA A 234 -4.86 -1.95 2.95
N GLN A 235 -5.30 -0.93 3.67
CA GLN A 235 -5.25 0.46 3.23
C GLN A 235 -4.88 1.37 4.40
N VAL A 236 -4.01 2.36 4.15
CA VAL A 236 -3.59 3.35 5.15
C VAL A 236 -3.96 4.74 4.68
N VAL A 237 -4.85 5.39 5.44
CA VAL A 237 -5.51 6.65 5.05
C VAL A 237 -5.75 7.53 6.27
N PRO A 238 -5.94 8.86 6.14
CA PRO A 238 -6.03 9.61 4.91
C PRO A 238 -4.68 9.74 4.22
N ASN A 239 -4.75 10.00 2.92
CA ASN A 239 -3.58 10.24 2.11
C ASN A 239 -3.09 11.70 2.23
N ASP A 240 -3.88 12.63 2.80
CA ASP A 240 -3.47 14.02 3.06
C ASP A 240 -2.46 14.05 4.22
N GLU A 241 -1.22 14.47 3.94
CA GLU A 241 -0.13 14.47 4.91
C GLU A 241 -0.28 15.56 5.99
N VAL A 242 -0.98 16.66 5.70
CA VAL A 242 -1.30 17.68 6.71
C VAL A 242 -2.30 17.12 7.72
N VAL A 243 -3.35 16.44 7.23
CA VAL A 243 -4.32 15.81 8.13
C VAL A 243 -3.70 14.62 8.85
N SER A 244 -2.85 13.83 8.19
CA SER A 244 -2.12 12.73 8.80
C SER A 244 -1.21 13.21 9.94
N LEU A 245 -0.57 14.36 9.79
CA LEU A 245 0.23 15.00 10.83
C LEU A 245 -0.64 15.41 12.03
N GLU A 246 -1.81 16.00 11.77
CA GLU A 246 -2.74 16.48 12.80
C GLU A 246 -3.36 15.31 13.58
N GLU A 247 -3.99 14.38 12.87
CA GLU A 247 -4.94 13.40 13.42
C GLU A 247 -4.42 11.95 13.43
N GLY A 248 -3.32 11.65 12.72
CA GLY A 248 -2.81 10.30 12.50
C GLY A 248 -3.38 9.61 11.26
N LYS A 249 -3.27 8.28 11.21
CA LYS A 249 -3.78 7.47 10.08
C LYS A 249 -4.64 6.29 10.59
N LYS A 250 -5.62 5.88 9.81
CA LYS A 250 -6.36 4.63 9.95
C LYS A 250 -5.72 3.56 9.07
N ILE A 251 -5.48 2.39 9.64
CA ILE A 251 -5.08 1.18 8.91
C ILE A 251 -6.31 0.27 8.85
N PHE A 252 -6.77 -0.05 7.65
CA PHE A 252 -7.79 -1.06 7.42
C PHE A 252 -7.13 -2.32 6.91
N ALA A 253 -7.34 -3.45 7.59
CA ALA A 253 -6.70 -4.71 7.26
C ALA A 253 -7.76 -5.79 7.02
N PHE A 254 -7.79 -6.35 5.82
CA PHE A 254 -8.86 -7.26 5.35
C PHE A 254 -8.44 -8.72 5.42
N SER A 255 -7.99 -9.16 6.61
CA SER A 255 -7.32 -10.44 6.77
C SER A 255 -8.19 -11.64 6.41
N ASP A 256 -9.49 -11.60 6.74
CA ASP A 256 -10.43 -12.69 6.42
C ASP A 256 -10.60 -12.84 4.90
N GLU A 257 -10.79 -11.74 4.19
CA GLU A 257 -10.93 -11.71 2.73
C GLU A 257 -9.66 -12.18 2.02
N ILE A 258 -8.48 -11.80 2.52
CA ILE A 258 -7.20 -12.25 1.96
C ILE A 258 -7.00 -13.74 2.19
N LEU A 259 -7.37 -14.27 3.36
CA LEU A 259 -7.34 -15.70 3.62
C LEU A 259 -8.28 -16.47 2.68
N GLN A 260 -9.54 -16.03 2.56
CA GLN A 260 -10.51 -16.71 1.70
C GLN A 260 -10.12 -16.61 0.22
N THR A 261 -9.66 -15.46 -0.23
CA THR A 261 -9.15 -15.26 -1.59
C THR A 261 -7.94 -16.16 -1.86
N SER A 262 -7.02 -16.27 -0.91
CA SER A 262 -5.84 -17.14 -1.03
C SER A 262 -6.24 -18.63 -1.12
N ARG A 263 -7.24 -19.06 -0.35
CA ARG A 263 -7.83 -20.41 -0.46
C ARG A 263 -8.61 -20.61 -1.77
N ALA A 264 -9.22 -19.56 -2.30
CA ALA A 264 -10.01 -19.58 -3.53
C ALA A 264 -9.15 -19.53 -4.81
N LYS A 265 -7.94 -18.96 -4.77
CA LYS A 265 -7.01 -18.94 -5.91
C LYS A 265 -6.70 -20.36 -6.41
N PRO A 266 -6.66 -20.59 -7.73
CA PRO A 266 -6.21 -21.87 -8.27
C PRO A 266 -4.71 -22.08 -8.00
N PHE A 267 -4.28 -23.33 -8.00
CA PHE A 267 -2.85 -23.64 -7.99
C PHE A 267 -2.27 -23.40 -9.38
N LEU A 268 -1.12 -22.74 -9.43
CA LEU A 268 -0.46 -22.37 -10.68
C LEU A 268 0.75 -23.27 -10.93
N LYS A 269 0.94 -23.66 -12.19
CA LYS A 269 2.05 -24.51 -12.63
C LYS A 269 3.41 -23.86 -12.37
N LEU A 270 3.51 -22.55 -12.60
CA LEU A 270 4.73 -21.77 -12.32
C LEU A 270 5.15 -21.92 -10.86
N SER A 271 4.22 -21.81 -9.92
CA SER A 271 4.53 -21.93 -8.48
C SER A 271 5.15 -23.29 -8.18
N ARG A 272 4.61 -24.36 -8.75
CA ARG A 272 5.14 -25.72 -8.55
C ARG A 272 6.51 -25.91 -9.20
N GLU A 273 6.72 -25.35 -10.40
CA GLU A 273 8.01 -25.41 -11.09
C GLU A 273 9.11 -24.69 -10.29
N ILE A 274 8.80 -23.52 -9.73
CA ILE A 274 9.80 -22.68 -9.04
C ILE A 274 10.03 -23.09 -7.60
N PHE A 275 8.98 -23.36 -6.82
CA PHE A 275 9.09 -23.62 -5.38
C PHE A 275 9.18 -25.12 -5.05
N GLY A 276 8.78 -25.99 -5.97
CA GLY A 276 8.69 -27.43 -5.73
C GLY A 276 7.50 -27.84 -4.87
N GLN A 277 7.12 -29.11 -4.99
CA GLN A 277 5.92 -29.65 -4.32
C GLN A 277 6.07 -29.71 -2.79
N GLU A 278 7.27 -29.95 -2.27
CA GLU A 278 7.49 -30.09 -0.83
C GLU A 278 7.14 -28.80 -0.07
N LEU A 279 7.73 -27.67 -0.44
CA LEU A 279 7.48 -26.38 0.19
C LEU A 279 6.02 -25.96 0.03
N LEU A 280 5.46 -26.12 -1.18
CA LEU A 280 4.06 -25.82 -1.44
C LEU A 280 3.09 -26.69 -0.62
N THR A 281 3.45 -27.94 -0.34
CA THR A 281 2.61 -28.82 0.50
C THR A 281 2.54 -28.30 1.93
N ARG A 282 3.67 -27.84 2.49
CA ARG A 282 3.72 -27.24 3.84
C ARG A 282 2.91 -25.93 3.90
N ASP A 283 3.14 -25.04 2.94
CA ASP A 283 2.41 -23.77 2.81
C ASP A 283 0.90 -23.97 2.66
N ARG A 284 0.48 -24.90 1.79
CA ARG A 284 -0.95 -25.20 1.57
C ARG A 284 -1.57 -25.87 2.80
N MET A 285 -0.85 -26.77 3.48
CA MET A 285 -1.31 -27.34 4.75
C MET A 285 -1.59 -26.25 5.79
N PHE A 286 -0.68 -25.30 5.95
CA PHE A 286 -0.86 -24.16 6.84
C PHE A 286 -2.05 -23.30 6.39
N LEU A 287 -2.09 -22.88 5.12
CA LEU A 287 -3.15 -22.02 4.57
C LEU A 287 -4.56 -22.58 4.79
N PHE A 288 -4.76 -23.89 4.60
CA PHE A 288 -6.09 -24.50 4.70
C PHE A 288 -6.47 -24.91 6.13
N ASN A 289 -5.51 -25.15 7.03
CA ASN A 289 -5.81 -25.76 8.33
C ASN A 289 -5.46 -24.89 9.54
N GLU A 290 -4.58 -23.89 9.41
CA GLU A 290 -4.03 -23.11 10.53
C GLU A 290 -4.54 -21.66 10.53
N THR A 291 -5.87 -21.47 10.50
CA THR A 291 -6.50 -20.13 10.37
C THR A 291 -5.96 -19.11 11.37
N THR A 292 -5.89 -19.45 12.67
CA THR A 292 -5.40 -18.51 13.71
C THR A 292 -3.96 -18.10 13.46
N SER A 293 -3.06 -19.07 13.26
CA SER A 293 -1.66 -18.81 12.98
C SER A 293 -1.48 -18.03 11.68
N TRP A 294 -2.33 -18.27 10.68
CA TRP A 294 -2.32 -17.51 9.43
C TRP A 294 -2.60 -16.03 9.65
N HIS A 295 -3.59 -15.68 10.49
CA HIS A 295 -3.85 -14.28 10.84
C HIS A 295 -2.68 -13.66 11.59
N GLN A 296 -1.95 -14.42 12.41
CA GLN A 296 -0.74 -13.92 13.07
C GLN A 296 0.41 -13.65 12.08
N VAL A 297 0.59 -14.51 11.06
CA VAL A 297 1.55 -14.23 9.98
C VAL A 297 1.15 -12.99 9.19
N TYR A 298 -0.14 -12.83 8.88
CA TYR A 298 -0.66 -11.64 8.21
C TYR A 298 -0.48 -10.37 9.06
N ASP A 299 -0.61 -10.46 10.39
CA ASP A 299 -0.32 -9.37 11.32
C ASP A 299 1.16 -8.96 11.27
N ILE A 300 2.09 -9.93 11.19
CA ILE A 300 3.52 -9.66 11.01
C ILE A 300 3.80 -9.01 9.66
N SER A 301 3.32 -9.60 8.56
CA SER A 301 3.78 -9.25 7.21
C SER A 301 2.99 -8.12 6.57
N THR A 302 1.68 -8.01 6.82
CA THR A 302 0.80 -7.02 6.19
C THR A 302 0.50 -5.86 7.13
N VAL A 303 -0.02 -6.12 8.33
CA VAL A 303 -0.25 -5.03 9.31
C VAL A 303 1.07 -4.39 9.71
N GLY A 304 2.11 -5.22 9.93
CA GLY A 304 3.47 -4.72 10.17
C GLY A 304 4.05 -3.89 9.03
N HIS A 305 3.71 -4.20 7.77
CA HIS A 305 4.10 -3.40 6.60
C HIS A 305 3.49 -1.99 6.67
N GLU A 306 2.18 -1.89 6.95
CA GLU A 306 1.48 -0.61 7.03
C GLU A 306 2.03 0.31 8.14
N TYR A 307 2.38 -0.26 9.29
CA TYR A 307 3.10 0.49 10.32
C TYR A 307 4.53 0.84 9.91
N GLY A 308 5.16 -0.01 9.10
CA GLY A 308 6.51 0.20 8.59
C GLY A 308 6.63 1.48 7.76
N HIS A 309 5.60 1.87 7.00
CA HIS A 309 5.57 3.14 6.27
C HIS A 309 5.77 4.37 7.16
N ILE A 310 5.31 4.32 8.41
CA ILE A 310 5.36 5.44 9.37
C ILE A 310 6.79 5.67 9.88
N LEU A 311 7.64 4.64 9.85
CA LEU A 311 8.96 4.67 10.48
C LEU A 311 9.96 5.53 9.68
N TRP A 312 10.86 6.20 10.41
CA TRP A 312 12.03 6.94 9.89
C TRP A 312 11.73 8.16 9.02
N CYS A 313 10.48 8.63 8.97
CA CYS A 313 10.05 9.74 8.14
C CYS A 313 9.53 10.91 8.97
N ASP A 314 9.90 12.13 8.57
CA ASP A 314 9.22 13.38 8.93
C ASP A 314 8.55 14.00 7.69
N ASP A 315 8.03 15.22 7.83
CA ASP A 315 7.30 15.97 6.81
C ASP A 315 8.12 16.34 5.57
N GLU A 316 9.46 16.36 5.66
CA GLU A 316 10.33 16.70 4.53
C GLU A 316 11.05 15.48 3.92
N THR A 317 11.08 14.32 4.61
CA THR A 317 11.88 13.15 4.24
C THR A 317 11.68 12.72 2.78
N GLU A 318 10.44 12.53 2.33
CA GLU A 318 10.15 12.10 0.95
C GLU A 318 10.69 13.13 -0.06
N SER A 319 10.39 14.41 0.13
CA SER A 319 10.83 15.48 -0.79
C SER A 319 12.36 15.56 -0.95
N VAL A 320 13.10 15.36 0.15
CA VAL A 320 14.56 15.44 0.16
C VAL A 320 15.21 14.20 -0.43
N MET A 321 14.65 13.02 -0.16
CA MET A 321 15.20 11.74 -0.61
C MET A 321 14.78 11.37 -2.04
N ASN A 322 13.72 11.98 -2.58
CA ASN A 322 13.16 11.64 -3.89
C ASN A 322 13.72 12.47 -5.06
N LYS A 323 14.91 13.09 -4.93
CA LYS A 323 15.49 13.95 -5.99
C LYS A 323 15.68 13.21 -7.32
N THR A 324 15.84 11.90 -7.27
CA THR A 324 16.04 11.01 -8.42
C THR A 324 14.80 10.15 -8.76
N GLY A 325 13.68 10.32 -8.05
CA GLY A 325 12.43 9.59 -8.32
C GLY A 325 12.38 8.15 -7.79
N ASN A 326 13.30 7.74 -6.91
CA ASN A 326 13.41 6.37 -6.40
C ASN A 326 13.01 6.20 -4.92
N PHE A 327 12.38 7.19 -4.30
CA PHE A 327 11.96 7.09 -2.89
C PHE A 327 11.00 5.92 -2.66
N LYS A 328 9.93 5.84 -3.45
CA LYS A 328 8.95 4.73 -3.33
C LYS A 328 9.60 3.36 -3.57
N ASN A 329 10.62 3.27 -4.43
CA ASN A 329 11.32 2.02 -4.73
C ASN A 329 12.10 1.41 -3.55
N ILE A 330 12.44 2.20 -2.52
CA ILE A 330 13.01 1.68 -1.26
C ILE A 330 12.00 1.67 -0.11
N GLU A 331 10.91 2.42 -0.26
CA GLU A 331 9.87 2.59 0.76
C GLU A 331 9.08 1.30 1.01
N GLU A 332 8.72 0.54 -0.03
CA GLU A 332 8.06 -0.77 0.12
C GLU A 332 8.95 -1.77 0.87
N PHE A 333 10.27 -1.75 0.61
CA PHE A 333 11.23 -2.55 1.38
C PHE A 333 11.34 -2.08 2.83
N LYS A 334 11.34 -0.77 3.09
CA LYS A 334 11.30 -0.21 4.45
C LYS A 334 10.05 -0.67 5.20
N ALA A 335 8.90 -0.62 4.53
CA ALA A 335 7.61 -0.97 5.08
C ALA A 335 7.55 -2.45 5.46
N THR A 336 7.73 -3.36 4.50
CA THR A 336 7.74 -4.81 4.74
C THR A 336 8.79 -5.20 5.78
N THR A 337 10.00 -4.64 5.68
CA THR A 337 11.08 -4.97 6.62
C THR A 337 10.83 -4.37 8.01
N GLY A 338 10.10 -3.27 8.15
CA GLY A 338 9.67 -2.74 9.45
C GLY A 338 8.81 -3.74 10.22
N GLY A 339 7.85 -4.37 9.53
CA GLY A 339 7.06 -5.49 10.06
C GLY A 339 7.94 -6.69 10.43
N LEU A 340 8.82 -7.13 9.54
CA LEU A 340 9.73 -8.26 9.78
C LEU A 340 10.69 -7.99 10.95
N ILE A 341 11.26 -6.79 11.05
CA ILE A 341 12.18 -6.42 12.13
C ILE A 341 11.48 -6.41 13.48
N SER A 342 10.20 -6.04 13.52
CA SER A 342 9.39 -6.16 14.74
C SER A 342 9.28 -7.60 15.24
N TYR A 343 9.21 -8.57 14.33
CA TYR A 343 9.22 -10.00 14.64
C TYR A 343 10.63 -10.51 14.98
N LEU A 344 11.65 -10.11 14.20
CA LEU A 344 13.02 -10.61 14.35
C LEU A 344 13.73 -10.10 15.61
N LEU A 345 13.43 -8.88 16.05
CA LEU A 345 13.99 -8.28 17.27
C LEU A 345 13.10 -8.48 18.50
N ASP A 346 12.02 -9.23 18.35
CA ASP A 346 11.18 -9.59 19.47
C ASP A 346 11.93 -10.52 20.43
N GLU A 347 11.77 -10.26 21.73
CA GLU A 347 12.32 -11.10 22.80
C GLU A 347 11.27 -12.04 23.38
N ASP A 348 9.99 -11.78 23.10
CA ASP A 348 8.90 -12.68 23.44
C ASP A 348 8.89 -13.90 22.51
N THR A 349 8.44 -15.04 23.03
CA THR A 349 8.44 -16.32 22.29
C THR A 349 7.05 -16.70 21.76
N ASP A 350 6.07 -15.82 21.88
CA ASP A 350 4.66 -16.07 21.56
C ASP A 350 4.39 -16.23 20.05
N GLU A 351 5.30 -15.75 19.20
CA GLU A 351 5.25 -15.87 17.73
C GLU A 351 6.29 -16.86 17.16
N LEU A 352 7.06 -17.56 18.01
CA LEU A 352 8.15 -18.44 17.55
C LEU A 352 7.64 -19.61 16.69
N HIS A 353 6.42 -20.09 16.94
CA HIS A 353 5.77 -21.16 16.15
C HIS A 353 5.47 -20.73 14.71
N LEU A 354 5.49 -19.43 14.41
CA LEU A 354 5.21 -18.87 13.08
C LEU A 354 6.45 -18.84 12.17
N LYS A 355 7.65 -19.11 12.72
CA LYS A 355 8.94 -18.92 12.04
C LYS A 355 8.99 -19.51 10.64
N GLU A 356 8.60 -20.79 10.51
CA GLU A 356 8.62 -21.48 9.21
C GLU A 356 7.72 -20.77 8.20
N GLN A 357 6.51 -20.39 8.61
CA GLN A 357 5.56 -19.76 7.70
C GLN A 357 5.94 -18.32 7.36
N VAL A 358 6.48 -17.54 8.30
CA VAL A 358 7.00 -16.19 8.02
C VAL A 358 8.11 -16.28 6.95
N LEU A 359 8.99 -17.28 7.05
CA LEU A 359 10.04 -17.49 6.06
C LEU A 359 9.49 -17.95 4.70
N ILE A 360 8.50 -18.86 4.68
CA ILE A 360 7.83 -19.30 3.45
C ILE A 360 7.11 -18.12 2.76
N ASP A 361 6.39 -17.30 3.52
CA ASP A 361 5.69 -16.11 3.02
C ASP A 361 6.67 -15.11 2.39
N LEU A 362 7.77 -14.83 3.09
CA LEU A 362 8.84 -13.96 2.59
C LEU A 362 9.47 -14.50 1.30
N VAL A 363 9.81 -15.79 1.23
CA VAL A 363 10.38 -16.41 0.02
C VAL A 363 9.40 -16.29 -1.15
N LYS A 364 8.12 -16.62 -0.93
CA LYS A 364 7.10 -16.56 -1.98
C LYS A 364 6.83 -15.13 -2.45
N ARG A 365 6.77 -14.16 -1.52
CA ARG A 365 6.62 -12.73 -1.84
C ARG A 365 7.79 -12.26 -2.69
N SER A 366 9.02 -12.44 -2.22
CA SER A 366 10.24 -11.95 -2.88
C SER A 366 10.38 -12.49 -4.31
N VAL A 367 10.10 -13.78 -4.52
CA VAL A 367 10.14 -14.42 -5.85
C VAL A 367 8.94 -14.00 -6.70
N GLY A 368 7.74 -13.95 -6.13
CA GLY A 368 6.51 -13.59 -6.85
C GLY A 368 6.51 -12.17 -7.40
N LEU A 369 7.13 -11.22 -6.68
CA LEU A 369 7.25 -9.82 -7.08
C LEU A 369 8.06 -9.61 -8.36
N ILE A 370 8.86 -10.61 -8.80
CA ILE A 370 9.54 -10.56 -10.11
C ILE A 370 8.53 -10.48 -11.26
N GLY A 371 7.34 -11.07 -11.12
CA GLY A 371 6.29 -11.02 -12.15
C GLY A 371 5.81 -9.61 -12.49
N TRP A 372 6.14 -8.63 -11.66
CA TRP A 372 5.72 -7.23 -11.79
C TRP A 372 6.74 -6.37 -12.54
N MET A 373 7.81 -6.98 -13.10
CA MET A 373 8.91 -6.31 -13.80
C MET A 373 8.46 -5.29 -14.88
N GLU A 374 7.36 -5.56 -15.58
CA GLU A 374 6.87 -4.72 -16.69
C GLU A 374 5.63 -3.89 -16.33
N VAL A 375 5.25 -3.82 -15.06
CA VAL A 375 4.07 -3.08 -14.58
C VAL A 375 4.55 -1.86 -13.80
N ASP A 376 4.58 -0.70 -14.47
CA ASP A 376 5.22 0.52 -13.96
C ASP A 376 4.58 1.02 -12.66
N GLU A 377 3.26 0.88 -12.51
CA GLU A 377 2.48 1.31 -11.34
C GLU A 377 2.92 0.60 -10.05
N VAL A 378 3.53 -0.59 -10.18
CA VAL A 378 3.97 -1.42 -9.07
C VAL A 378 5.47 -1.73 -9.09
N GLN A 379 6.25 -0.92 -9.83
CA GLN A 379 7.71 -0.93 -9.80
C GLN A 379 8.29 -0.87 -8.37
N PRO A 380 7.69 -0.14 -7.40
CA PRO A 380 8.16 -0.15 -6.01
C PRO A 380 8.22 -1.54 -5.38
N TYR A 381 7.16 -2.34 -5.56
CA TYR A 381 7.12 -3.72 -5.07
C TYR A 381 8.07 -4.63 -5.84
N TYR A 382 8.27 -4.41 -7.14
CA TYR A 382 9.32 -5.12 -7.88
C TYR A 382 10.71 -4.85 -7.27
N CYS A 383 11.04 -3.59 -6.98
CA CYS A 383 12.30 -3.21 -6.36
C CYS A 383 12.45 -3.79 -4.94
N GLU A 384 11.38 -3.77 -4.14
CA GLU A 384 11.31 -4.48 -2.85
C GLU A 384 11.73 -5.95 -3.00
N GLY A 385 11.14 -6.66 -3.98
CA GLY A 385 11.47 -8.05 -4.28
C GLY A 385 12.96 -8.25 -4.57
N LEU A 386 13.58 -7.36 -5.35
CA LEU A 386 15.02 -7.45 -5.66
C LEU A 386 15.90 -7.28 -4.41
N ILE A 387 15.54 -6.39 -3.49
CA ILE A 387 16.28 -6.20 -2.25
C ILE A 387 16.13 -7.42 -1.34
N HIS A 388 14.92 -7.96 -1.17
CA HIS A 388 14.71 -9.19 -0.40
C HIS A 388 15.44 -10.41 -0.99
N LEU A 389 15.46 -10.54 -2.32
CA LEU A 389 16.23 -11.59 -2.98
C LEU A 389 17.71 -11.51 -2.64
N SER A 390 18.29 -10.30 -2.51
CA SER A 390 19.69 -10.15 -2.09
C SER A 390 19.94 -10.80 -0.73
N GLY A 391 19.11 -10.52 0.27
CA GLY A 391 19.22 -11.15 1.59
C GLY A 391 18.97 -12.65 1.59
N LEU A 392 17.99 -13.11 0.82
CA LEU A 392 17.66 -14.54 0.70
C LEU A 392 18.80 -15.34 0.05
N PHE A 393 19.48 -14.78 -0.95
CA PHE A 393 20.63 -15.42 -1.60
C PHE A 393 21.90 -15.33 -0.74
N GLU A 394 22.19 -14.17 -0.13
CA GLU A 394 23.38 -14.00 0.72
C GLU A 394 23.34 -14.84 2.00
N SER A 395 22.16 -15.04 2.59
CA SER A 395 21.98 -15.96 3.73
C SER A 395 22.04 -17.44 3.32
N GLY A 396 21.88 -17.72 2.02
CA GLY A 396 21.78 -19.07 1.47
C GLY A 396 20.44 -19.75 1.73
N VAL A 397 19.38 -18.99 2.08
CA VAL A 397 18.00 -19.49 2.04
C VAL A 397 17.61 -19.84 0.60
N LEU A 398 18.05 -19.01 -0.36
CA LEU A 398 17.92 -19.30 -1.78
C LEU A 398 19.29 -19.57 -2.40
N SER A 399 19.32 -20.53 -3.32
CA SER A 399 20.46 -20.71 -4.23
C SER A 399 19.96 -21.10 -5.62
N TRP A 400 20.60 -20.54 -6.65
CA TRP A 400 20.22 -20.77 -8.04
C TRP A 400 21.22 -21.68 -8.74
N ASN A 401 20.73 -22.81 -9.25
CA ASN A 401 21.51 -23.67 -10.13
C ASN A 401 21.19 -23.31 -11.58
N ASP A 402 22.09 -22.55 -12.21
CA ASP A 402 21.89 -22.07 -13.58
C ASP A 402 21.98 -23.19 -14.62
N GLU A 403 22.67 -24.29 -14.35
CA GLU A 403 22.76 -25.43 -15.28
C GLU A 403 21.45 -26.22 -15.34
N ASN A 404 20.88 -26.51 -14.16
CA ASN A 404 19.65 -27.30 -14.03
C ASN A 404 18.38 -26.44 -14.01
N LYS A 405 18.52 -25.10 -14.12
CA LYS A 405 17.45 -24.12 -14.01
C LYS A 405 16.54 -24.37 -12.79
N LYS A 406 17.18 -24.58 -11.63
CA LYS A 406 16.51 -24.95 -10.38
C LYS A 406 16.83 -23.99 -9.25
N LEU A 407 15.80 -23.47 -8.61
CA LEU A 407 15.89 -22.75 -7.35
C LEU A 407 15.89 -23.77 -6.20
N ASN A 408 16.91 -23.74 -5.35
CA ASN A 408 16.93 -24.52 -4.12
C ASN A 408 16.60 -23.61 -2.94
N ILE A 409 15.79 -24.12 -2.03
CA ILE A 409 15.25 -23.38 -0.90
C ILE A 409 15.61 -24.13 0.38
N ASP A 410 16.39 -23.50 1.26
CA ASP A 410 16.82 -24.04 2.55
C ASP A 410 16.26 -23.16 3.67
N ILE A 411 15.21 -23.66 4.32
CA ILE A 411 14.52 -23.00 5.43
C ILE A 411 14.98 -23.49 6.81
N SER A 412 16.19 -24.04 6.89
CA SER A 412 16.77 -24.48 8.17
C SER A 412 17.07 -23.31 9.11
N ASP A 413 17.13 -23.61 10.40
CA ASP A 413 17.42 -22.63 11.46
C ASP A 413 18.74 -21.88 11.25
N VAL A 414 19.76 -22.57 10.72
CA VAL A 414 21.06 -21.96 10.42
C VAL A 414 20.92 -20.88 9.35
N LYS A 415 20.13 -21.13 8.30
CA LYS A 415 19.86 -20.15 7.24
C LYS A 415 18.96 -19.03 7.71
N PHE A 416 17.97 -19.34 8.55
CA PHE A 416 17.11 -18.34 9.18
C PHE A 416 17.92 -17.35 10.03
N GLU A 417 18.84 -17.81 10.87
CA GLU A 417 19.66 -16.92 11.70
C GLU A 417 20.62 -16.04 10.85
N ALA A 418 21.16 -16.60 9.77
CA ALA A 418 21.94 -15.81 8.81
C ALA A 418 21.10 -14.72 8.13
N LEU A 419 19.86 -15.05 7.73
CA LEU A 419 18.92 -14.10 7.14
C LEU A 419 18.48 -13.04 8.15
N LYS A 420 18.23 -13.42 9.41
CA LYS A 420 17.91 -12.50 10.50
C LYS A 420 19.02 -11.47 10.69
N ALA A 421 20.28 -11.91 10.76
CA ALA A 421 21.43 -11.03 10.86
C ALA A 421 21.54 -10.07 9.65
N TRP A 422 21.26 -10.58 8.45
CA TRP A 422 21.22 -9.76 7.24
C TRP A 422 20.16 -8.66 7.33
N TYR A 423 18.92 -9.00 7.73
CA TYR A 423 17.83 -8.02 7.86
C TYR A 423 18.15 -6.94 8.90
N ILE A 424 18.63 -7.33 10.08
CA ILE A 424 18.98 -6.36 11.14
C ILE A 424 20.05 -5.39 10.63
N THR A 425 21.09 -5.90 9.96
CA THR A 425 22.17 -5.09 9.43
C THR A 425 21.69 -4.11 8.35
N ASN A 426 20.98 -4.63 7.33
CA ASN A 426 20.56 -3.83 6.18
C ASN A 426 19.42 -2.86 6.53
N TYR A 427 18.52 -3.24 7.42
CA TYR A 427 17.48 -2.33 7.92
C TYR A 427 18.05 -1.22 8.80
N THR A 428 19.06 -1.51 9.63
CA THR A 428 19.78 -0.47 10.38
C THR A 428 20.48 0.51 9.43
N ALA A 429 21.08 0.00 8.35
CA ALA A 429 21.69 0.84 7.31
C ALA A 429 20.64 1.70 6.58
N LEU A 430 19.47 1.14 6.27
CA LEU A 430 18.35 1.87 5.69
C LEU A 430 17.82 2.96 6.64
N ALA A 431 17.59 2.63 7.92
CA ALA A 431 17.19 3.60 8.93
C ALA A 431 18.18 4.76 9.02
N LYS A 432 19.49 4.47 9.01
CA LYS A 432 20.52 5.52 8.93
C LYS A 432 20.42 6.35 7.65
N HIS A 433 20.14 5.73 6.52
CA HIS A 433 19.96 6.40 5.22
C HIS A 433 18.81 7.41 5.24
N TYR A 434 17.68 7.04 5.86
CA TYR A 434 16.52 7.91 6.08
C TYR A 434 16.82 9.04 7.06
N LEU A 435 17.48 8.73 8.19
CA LEU A 435 17.90 9.73 9.18
C LEU A 435 18.89 10.75 8.61
N ASP A 436 19.77 10.32 7.70
CA ASP A 436 20.68 11.19 6.94
C ASP A 436 19.99 11.92 5.77
N LYS A 437 18.70 11.62 5.49
CA LYS A 437 17.92 12.08 4.33
C LYS A 437 18.70 12.00 3.00
N LYS A 438 19.42 10.90 2.79
CA LYS A 438 20.19 10.67 1.56
C LYS A 438 19.26 10.28 0.42
N ASP A 439 19.61 10.68 -0.80
CA ASP A 439 18.85 10.31 -1.99
C ASP A 439 18.64 8.79 -2.08
N ALA A 440 17.40 8.37 -2.34
CA ALA A 440 16.98 6.97 -2.28
C ALA A 440 17.72 6.07 -3.30
N THR A 441 18.14 6.61 -4.44
CA THR A 441 18.90 5.87 -5.46
C THR A 441 20.19 5.32 -4.90
N GLN A 442 20.83 6.02 -3.96
CA GLN A 442 22.09 5.57 -3.35
C GLN A 442 21.90 4.25 -2.59
N PHE A 443 20.79 4.07 -1.89
CA PHE A 443 20.49 2.81 -1.19
C PHE A 443 20.10 1.71 -2.17
N LEU A 444 19.18 2.01 -3.11
CA LEU A 444 18.70 1.05 -4.09
C LEU A 444 19.83 0.46 -4.94
N ASN A 445 20.77 1.31 -5.37
CA ASN A 445 21.91 0.94 -6.20
C ASN A 445 22.89 -0.03 -5.54
N ASN A 446 22.79 -0.29 -4.23
CA ASN A 446 23.54 -1.37 -3.59
C ASN A 446 23.05 -2.75 -4.08
N TYR A 447 21.76 -2.88 -4.40
CA TYR A 447 21.11 -4.15 -4.74
C TYR A 447 20.74 -4.24 -6.22
N ALA A 448 20.19 -3.16 -6.78
CA ALA A 448 19.68 -3.16 -8.15
C ALA A 448 19.92 -1.81 -8.85
N THR A 449 20.23 -1.86 -10.15
CA THR A 449 20.45 -0.67 -10.98
C THR A 449 19.61 -0.70 -12.26
N LYS A 450 19.15 0.47 -12.70
CA LYS A 450 18.40 0.64 -13.96
C LYS A 450 19.33 1.18 -15.05
N LYS A 451 19.93 0.28 -15.83
CA LYS A 451 20.79 0.63 -16.98
C LYS A 451 20.00 0.79 -18.28
N GLU A 452 18.92 0.02 -18.41
CA GLU A 452 18.03 0.01 -19.57
C GLU A 452 16.59 0.27 -19.09
N LYS A 453 15.62 -0.53 -19.55
CA LYS A 453 14.19 -0.34 -19.27
C LYS A 453 13.80 -0.69 -17.82
N TYR A 454 14.45 -1.66 -17.19
CA TYR A 454 14.06 -2.17 -15.87
C TYR A 454 15.23 -2.12 -14.87
N PHE A 455 14.90 -2.00 -13.58
CA PHE A 455 15.88 -2.28 -12.52
C PHE A 455 16.27 -3.75 -12.59
N MET A 456 17.57 -4.04 -12.47
CA MET A 456 18.05 -5.42 -12.46
C MET A 456 19.02 -5.63 -11.29
N PRO A 457 19.06 -6.83 -10.68
CA PRO A 457 20.03 -7.13 -9.63
C PRO A 457 21.46 -6.90 -10.12
N ASN A 458 22.28 -6.33 -9.23
CA ASN A 458 23.71 -6.14 -9.47
C ASN A 458 24.48 -7.47 -9.41
N ASP A 459 24.05 -8.39 -8.53
CA ASP A 459 24.62 -9.74 -8.43
C ASP A 459 24.24 -10.60 -9.65
N GLU A 460 25.23 -11.22 -10.28
CA GLU A 460 25.04 -11.99 -11.52
C GLU A 460 24.17 -13.24 -11.34
N THR A 461 24.24 -13.89 -10.16
CA THR A 461 23.46 -15.09 -9.85
C THR A 461 21.98 -14.73 -9.70
N ILE A 462 21.69 -13.68 -8.92
CA ILE A 462 20.32 -13.17 -8.75
C ILE A 462 19.78 -12.66 -10.08
N ASN A 463 20.61 -11.95 -10.86
CA ASN A 463 20.24 -11.45 -12.18
C ASN A 463 19.81 -12.59 -13.13
N SER A 464 20.57 -13.69 -13.16
CA SER A 464 20.22 -14.86 -13.98
C SER A 464 18.90 -15.50 -13.54
N PHE A 465 18.69 -15.65 -12.23
CA PHE A 465 17.43 -16.17 -11.69
C PHE A 465 16.24 -15.27 -12.03
N VAL A 466 16.37 -13.95 -11.86
CA VAL A 466 15.30 -12.98 -12.17
C VAL A 466 14.91 -13.05 -13.65
N LYS A 467 15.89 -13.10 -14.56
CA LYS A 467 15.63 -13.28 -15.99
C LYS A 467 14.93 -14.60 -16.30
N TYR A 468 15.37 -15.69 -15.67
CA TYR A 468 14.75 -17.00 -15.84
C TYR A 468 13.30 -17.00 -15.36
N TYR A 469 13.06 -16.56 -14.12
CA TYR A 469 11.73 -16.52 -13.53
C TYR A 469 10.78 -15.68 -14.37
N PHE A 470 11.21 -14.47 -14.77
CA PHE A 470 10.35 -13.57 -15.53
C PHE A 470 9.95 -14.15 -16.89
N LYS A 471 10.89 -14.78 -17.60
CA LYS A 471 10.59 -15.50 -18.84
C LYS A 471 9.58 -16.64 -18.61
N ARG A 472 9.76 -17.44 -17.57
CA ARG A 472 8.81 -18.52 -17.23
C ARG A 472 7.45 -17.99 -16.79
N TYR A 473 7.41 -16.84 -16.12
CA TYR A 473 6.18 -16.14 -15.78
C TYR A 473 5.39 -15.73 -17.03
N GLN A 474 6.08 -15.19 -18.04
CA GLN A 474 5.44 -14.86 -19.33
C GLN A 474 4.93 -16.12 -20.05
N GLU A 475 5.64 -17.24 -19.95
CA GLU A 475 5.29 -18.49 -20.65
C GLU A 475 4.15 -19.26 -19.97
N ILE A 476 4.15 -19.38 -18.63
CA ILE A 476 3.25 -20.27 -17.89
C ILE A 476 2.64 -19.66 -16.62
N GLY A 477 2.78 -18.36 -16.38
CA GLY A 477 2.33 -17.70 -15.14
C GLY A 477 0.82 -17.76 -14.90
N GLN A 478 0.04 -18.02 -15.95
CA GLN A 478 -1.42 -18.20 -15.87
C GLN A 478 -1.86 -19.66 -16.10
N GLU A 479 -0.93 -20.60 -16.28
CA GLU A 479 -1.26 -22.02 -16.43
C GLU A 479 -1.61 -22.66 -15.09
N LEU A 480 -2.72 -23.40 -15.06
CA LEU A 480 -3.16 -24.14 -13.89
C LEU A 480 -2.25 -25.36 -13.62
N ASP A 481 -2.00 -25.63 -12.35
CA ASP A 481 -1.39 -26.88 -11.90
C ASP A 481 -2.43 -28.00 -11.97
N THR A 482 -2.18 -29.00 -12.82
CA THR A 482 -3.08 -30.16 -13.01
C THR A 482 -2.67 -31.40 -12.24
N GLU A 483 -1.51 -31.42 -11.56
CA GLU A 483 -1.07 -32.61 -10.81
C GLU A 483 -1.38 -32.50 -9.31
N ASP A 484 -1.73 -31.31 -8.80
CA ASP A 484 -2.19 -31.11 -7.43
C ASP A 484 -3.57 -30.43 -7.38
N LYS A 485 -4.28 -30.61 -6.26
CA LYS A 485 -5.65 -30.12 -6.10
C LYS A 485 -5.96 -29.76 -4.66
N LYS A 486 -6.86 -28.78 -4.47
CA LYS A 486 -7.23 -28.25 -3.15
C LYS A 486 -7.76 -29.30 -2.18
N SER A 487 -8.47 -30.32 -2.68
CA SER A 487 -9.01 -31.39 -1.85
C SER A 487 -7.93 -32.19 -1.10
N ASN A 488 -6.67 -32.09 -1.51
CA ASN A 488 -5.55 -32.72 -0.81
C ASN A 488 -5.21 -31.99 0.51
N TYR A 489 -5.73 -30.77 0.71
CA TYR A 489 -5.34 -29.87 1.80
C TYR A 489 -6.44 -29.52 2.80
N ILE A 490 -7.69 -29.85 2.48
CA ILE A 490 -8.84 -29.57 3.32
C ILE A 490 -9.05 -30.77 4.24
N LYS A 491 -8.89 -30.59 5.55
CA LYS A 491 -9.14 -31.62 6.57
C LYS A 491 -10.56 -31.60 7.09
#